data_AF-A0A835UWR0-F1
#
_entry.id   AF-A0A835UWR0-F1
#
_cell.length_a   1.000
_cell.length_b   1.000
_cell.length_c   1.000
_cell.angle_alpha   90.00
_cell.angle_beta   90.00
_cell.angle_gamma   90.00
#
_symmetry.space_group_name_H-M   'P 1'
#
loop_
_entity.id
_entity.type
_entity.pdbx_description
1 polymer ?
#
loop_
_entity_poly.entity_id
_entity_poly.type
_entity_poly.pdbx_seq_one_letter_code
_entity_poly.pdbx_strand_id
1 'polypeptide(L)'
;MYKLHKENPDVYTIERLAKDYRIMRQRVHAILWLKEMEEEEEKKLGRPLDDSVEILLDNFPEFFTSHDREFHVAHLPYKPDFKVMPEDWDGTTKDPDEVLYEISMKEDQMLYEEFVQRLNFNKKKVAGEIKCHKYSRRRPPEGWSFTVEKLGTKGKRGACGGWKFVSLPDGSSRALNEMEKMYVKREKPKFRRRILPPFK
;
A
#
# COMPACT_ATOMS: atom_id res chain seq x y z
N MET A 1 -9.76 22.60 3.63
CA MET A 1 -9.16 21.55 2.78
C MET A 1 -9.84 21.40 1.43
N TYR A 2 -11.07 20.87 1.36
CA TYR A 2 -11.73 20.56 0.08
C TYR A 2 -11.88 21.78 -0.86
N LYS A 3 -12.38 22.92 -0.35
CA LYS A 3 -12.50 24.16 -1.12
C LYS A 3 -11.16 24.60 -1.75
N LEU A 4 -10.08 24.61 -0.95
CA LEU A 4 -8.73 24.98 -1.42
C LEU A 4 -8.22 24.04 -2.52
N HIS A 5 -8.40 22.73 -2.35
CA HIS A 5 -7.97 21.73 -3.34
C HIS A 5 -8.76 21.86 -4.64
N LYS A 6 -10.06 22.13 -4.55
CA LYS A 6 -10.95 22.28 -5.70
C LYS A 6 -10.67 23.54 -6.51
N GLU A 7 -10.31 24.64 -5.84
CA GLU A 7 -9.95 25.90 -6.49
C GLU A 7 -8.60 25.81 -7.22
N ASN A 8 -7.58 25.21 -6.59
CA ASN A 8 -6.23 25.11 -7.16
C ASN A 8 -5.59 23.74 -6.85
N PRO A 9 -5.91 22.69 -7.63
CA PRO A 9 -5.44 21.33 -7.37
C PRO A 9 -3.92 21.19 -7.52
N ASP A 10 -3.30 21.96 -8.41
CA ASP A 10 -1.86 21.92 -8.66
C ASP A 10 -1.05 22.51 -7.50
N VAL A 11 -1.59 23.55 -6.85
CA VAL A 11 -0.93 24.27 -5.75
C VAL A 11 -1.17 23.57 -4.42
N TYR A 12 -2.40 23.12 -4.19
CA TYR A 12 -2.82 22.41 -2.99
C TYR A 12 -2.82 20.91 -3.25
N THR A 13 -1.64 20.35 -3.50
CA THR A 13 -1.48 18.91 -3.62
C THR A 13 -1.84 18.19 -2.31
N ILE A 14 -2.14 16.90 -2.39
CA ILE A 14 -2.45 16.06 -1.21
C ILE A 14 -1.33 16.15 -0.16
N GLU A 15 -0.07 16.17 -0.60
CA GLU A 15 1.10 16.26 0.29
C GLU A 15 1.16 17.59 1.02
N ARG A 16 0.88 18.70 0.31
CA ARG A 16 0.84 20.02 0.92
C ARG A 16 -0.30 20.15 1.92
N LEU A 17 -1.49 19.69 1.56
CA LEU A 17 -2.65 19.69 2.47
C LEU A 17 -2.40 18.82 3.70
N ALA A 18 -1.82 17.63 3.53
CA ALA A 18 -1.44 16.76 4.65
C ALA A 18 -0.46 17.46 5.60
N LYS A 19 0.53 18.18 5.05
CA LYS A 19 1.52 18.93 5.83
C LYS A 19 0.94 20.16 6.54
N ASP A 20 0.13 20.95 5.83
CA ASP A 20 -0.46 22.19 6.35
C ASP A 20 -1.45 21.92 7.49
N TYR A 21 -2.26 20.86 7.35
CA TYR A 21 -3.26 20.45 8.34
C TYR A 21 -2.76 19.37 9.32
N ARG A 22 -1.53 18.88 9.16
CA ARG A 22 -0.88 17.87 10.02
C ARG A 22 -1.65 16.54 10.14
N ILE A 23 -2.24 16.11 9.02
CA ILE A 23 -3.09 14.90 8.92
C ILE A 23 -2.43 13.90 7.96
N MET A 24 -2.71 12.62 8.16
CA MET A 24 -2.22 11.55 7.28
C MET A 24 -2.70 11.70 5.82
N ARG A 25 -1.84 11.39 4.84
CA ARG A 25 -2.16 11.52 3.40
C ARG A 25 -3.42 10.76 2.99
N GLN A 26 -3.62 9.57 3.54
CA GLN A 26 -4.77 8.69 3.31
C GLN A 26 -6.08 9.36 3.75
N ARG A 27 -6.06 10.04 4.91
CA ARG A 27 -7.23 10.78 5.42
C ARG A 27 -7.56 11.97 4.54
N VAL A 28 -6.56 12.70 4.03
CA VAL A 28 -6.79 13.80 3.09
C VAL A 28 -7.54 13.29 1.85
N HIS A 29 -7.11 12.19 1.24
CA HIS A 29 -7.83 11.56 0.12
C HIS A 29 -9.28 11.21 0.47
N ALA A 30 -9.51 10.64 1.65
CA ALA A 30 -10.85 10.27 2.10
C ALA A 30 -11.75 11.51 2.31
N ILE A 31 -11.24 12.55 2.99
CA ILE A 31 -11.97 13.81 3.24
C ILE A 31 -12.36 14.45 1.91
N LEU A 32 -11.41 14.54 0.95
CA LEU A 32 -11.67 15.12 -0.35
C LEU A 32 -12.76 14.35 -1.10
N TRP A 33 -12.70 13.02 -1.08
CA TRP A 33 -13.68 12.18 -1.76
C TRP A 33 -15.07 12.23 -1.11
N LEU A 34 -15.14 12.24 0.22
CA LEU A 34 -16.42 12.33 0.95
C LEU A 34 -17.11 13.67 0.70
N LYS A 35 -16.37 14.78 0.76
CA LYS A 35 -16.92 16.12 0.47
C LYS A 35 -17.33 16.28 -1.01
N GLU A 36 -16.63 15.61 -1.94
CA GLU A 36 -17.05 15.54 -3.34
C GLU A 36 -18.39 14.80 -3.50
N MET A 37 -18.55 13.64 -2.85
CA MET A 37 -19.81 12.89 -2.86
C MET A 37 -20.96 13.68 -2.21
N GLU A 38 -20.69 14.37 -1.11
CA GLU A 38 -21.66 15.22 -0.43
C GLU A 38 -22.20 16.30 -1.36
N GLU A 39 -21.33 17.05 -2.03
CA GLU A 39 -21.75 18.06 -3.02
C GLU A 39 -22.55 17.47 -4.19
N GLU A 40 -22.21 16.27 -4.66
CA GLU A 40 -22.95 15.59 -5.71
C GLU A 40 -24.36 15.20 -5.26
N GLU A 41 -24.52 14.72 -4.02
CA GLU A 41 -25.82 14.38 -3.45
C GLU A 41 -26.67 15.61 -3.15
N GLU A 42 -26.09 16.69 -2.63
CA GLU A 42 -26.78 17.97 -2.45
C GLU A 42 -27.31 18.52 -3.79
N LYS A 43 -26.51 18.43 -4.86
CA LYS A 43 -26.95 18.81 -6.21
C LYS A 43 -28.11 17.94 -6.72
N LYS A 44 -28.09 16.63 -6.43
CA LYS A 44 -29.19 15.72 -6.82
C LYS A 44 -30.48 16.00 -6.05
N LEU A 45 -30.37 16.29 -4.75
CA LEU A 45 -31.51 16.55 -3.87
C LEU A 45 -32.05 17.98 -4.00
N GLY A 46 -31.22 18.93 -4.46
CA GLY A 46 -31.57 20.34 -4.59
C GLY A 46 -31.73 21.09 -3.26
N ARG A 47 -31.29 20.48 -2.15
CA ARG A 47 -31.29 21.04 -0.80
C ARG A 47 -30.03 20.61 -0.05
N PRO A 48 -29.57 21.41 0.94
CA PRO A 48 -28.45 21.02 1.79
C PRO A 48 -28.72 19.71 2.52
N LEU A 49 -27.65 18.95 2.78
CA LEU A 49 -27.71 17.75 3.63
C LEU A 49 -27.79 18.14 5.12
N ASP A 50 -28.11 17.16 5.97
CA ASP A 50 -28.17 17.35 7.41
C ASP A 50 -26.75 17.47 8.00
N ASP A 51 -26.46 18.60 8.63
CA ASP A 51 -25.17 18.97 9.22
C ASP A 51 -25.21 19.03 10.76
N SER A 52 -26.30 18.58 11.38
CA SER A 52 -26.53 18.68 12.83
C SER A 52 -25.40 18.09 13.68
N VAL A 53 -24.80 16.98 13.24
CA VAL A 53 -23.67 16.34 13.92
C VAL A 53 -22.36 17.13 13.71
N GLU A 54 -22.12 17.68 12.51
CA GLU A 54 -20.94 18.51 12.24
C GLU A 54 -20.97 19.79 13.10
N ILE A 55 -22.13 20.45 13.17
CA ILE A 55 -22.35 21.63 14.02
C ILE A 55 -22.09 21.30 15.50
N LEU A 56 -22.52 20.13 15.97
CA LEU A 56 -22.27 19.71 17.35
C LEU A 56 -20.76 19.53 17.60
N LEU A 57 -20.05 18.88 16.68
CA LEU A 57 -18.61 18.66 16.81
C LEU A 57 -17.82 19.98 16.79
N ASP A 58 -18.24 20.95 15.98
CA ASP A 58 -17.63 22.28 15.92
C ASP A 58 -17.87 23.10 17.20
N ASN A 59 -19.06 22.97 17.81
CA ASN A 59 -19.41 23.69 19.03
C ASN A 59 -18.79 23.08 20.29
N PHE A 60 -18.51 21.77 20.28
CA PHE A 60 -17.96 21.04 21.42
C PHE A 60 -16.68 20.28 21.06
N PRO A 61 -15.59 20.99 20.71
CA PRO A 61 -14.32 20.37 20.33
C PRO A 61 -13.66 19.60 21.48
N GLU A 62 -14.03 19.90 22.73
CA GLU A 62 -13.52 19.23 23.93
C GLU A 62 -13.80 17.72 23.97
N PHE A 63 -14.84 17.26 23.26
CA PHE A 63 -15.15 15.82 23.18
C PHE A 63 -14.19 15.03 22.29
N PHE A 64 -13.32 15.71 21.54
CA PHE A 64 -12.43 15.05 20.58
C PHE A 64 -10.97 15.46 20.79
N THR A 65 -10.11 14.47 21.01
CA THR A 65 -8.67 14.66 20.94
C THR A 65 -8.28 14.83 19.47
N SER A 66 -8.15 16.06 19.00
CA SER A 66 -7.53 16.32 17.69
C SER A 66 -6.07 15.87 17.76
N HIS A 67 -5.73 14.83 17.02
CA HIS A 67 -4.36 14.36 16.96
C HIS A 67 -3.59 15.31 16.04
N ASP A 68 -2.90 16.29 16.61
CA ASP A 68 -2.21 17.34 15.85
C ASP A 68 -0.93 16.88 15.12
N ARG A 69 -0.63 15.57 15.12
CA ARG A 69 0.54 14.95 14.47
C ARG A 69 0.26 13.49 14.15
N GLU A 70 -0.48 13.23 13.08
CA GLU A 70 -0.69 11.86 12.61
C GLU A 70 0.48 11.40 11.74
N PHE A 71 1.28 10.46 12.23
CA PHE A 71 2.32 9.79 11.46
C PHE A 71 2.31 8.29 11.75
N HIS A 72 2.68 7.51 10.74
CA HIS A 72 2.85 6.08 10.89
C HIS A 72 4.14 5.78 11.65
N VAL A 73 4.07 4.88 12.63
CA VAL A 73 5.23 4.35 13.35
C VAL A 73 5.29 2.85 13.14
N ALA A 74 6.40 2.38 12.59
CA ALA A 74 6.59 0.96 12.33
C ALA A 74 6.65 0.16 13.63
N HIS A 75 5.85 -0.89 13.73
CA HIS A 75 5.96 -1.85 14.82
C HIS A 75 7.05 -2.87 14.49
N LEU A 76 8.24 -2.67 15.06
CA LEU A 76 9.35 -3.59 14.91
C LEU A 76 9.34 -4.65 16.02
N PRO A 77 9.42 -5.95 15.69
CA PRO A 77 9.64 -6.97 16.70
C PRO A 77 11.04 -6.79 17.30
N TYR A 78 11.10 -6.46 18.59
CA TYR A 78 12.36 -6.38 19.32
C TYR A 78 12.94 -7.78 19.49
N LYS A 79 13.88 -8.13 18.60
CA LYS A 79 14.74 -9.30 18.74
C LYS A 79 16.07 -8.82 19.30
N PRO A 80 16.47 -9.20 20.53
CA PRO A 80 17.77 -8.86 21.06
C PRO A 80 18.83 -9.64 20.27
N ASP A 81 19.38 -8.98 19.25
CA ASP A 81 20.39 -9.51 18.36
C ASP A 81 21.48 -8.44 18.24
N PHE A 82 22.67 -8.73 18.77
CA PHE A 82 23.76 -7.77 18.85
C PHE A 82 24.88 -8.19 17.92
N LYS A 83 25.38 -7.22 17.15
CA LYS A 83 26.54 -7.42 16.28
C LYS A 83 27.73 -6.71 16.91
N VAL A 84 28.70 -7.48 17.39
CA VAL A 84 29.96 -6.95 17.94
C VAL A 84 30.82 -6.43 16.79
N MET A 85 31.25 -5.17 16.88
CA MET A 85 32.20 -4.58 15.93
C MET A 85 33.64 -4.93 16.33
N PRO A 86 34.58 -5.06 15.38
CA PRO A 86 36.00 -5.26 15.70
C PRO A 86 36.59 -4.04 16.42
N GLU A 87 37.69 -4.25 17.14
CA GLU A 87 38.34 -3.22 17.95
C GLU A 87 38.83 -2.02 17.12
N ASP A 88 39.29 -2.25 15.89
CA ASP A 88 39.75 -1.22 14.94
C ASP A 88 38.59 -0.62 14.09
N TRP A 89 37.37 -0.57 14.63
CA TRP A 89 36.22 -0.05 13.89
C TRP A 89 36.11 1.48 14.01
N ASP A 90 36.49 2.18 12.94
CA ASP A 90 36.42 3.66 12.85
C ASP A 90 35.04 4.21 12.45
N GLY A 91 33.96 3.45 12.65
CA GLY A 91 32.60 3.85 12.24
C GLY A 91 31.83 4.62 13.31
N THR A 92 30.84 5.42 12.89
CA THR A 92 29.88 6.06 13.78
C THR A 92 28.61 5.20 13.91
N THR A 93 28.14 4.99 15.13
CA THR A 93 26.86 4.29 15.40
C THR A 93 25.68 5.18 15.03
N LYS A 94 24.65 4.62 14.37
CA LYS A 94 23.39 5.31 14.10
C LYS A 94 22.51 5.36 15.35
N ASP A 95 21.77 6.45 15.53
CA ASP A 95 20.75 6.55 16.58
C ASP A 95 19.60 5.55 16.29
N PRO A 96 19.14 4.76 17.29
CA PRO A 96 17.98 3.88 17.12
C PRO A 96 16.71 4.60 16.63
N ASP A 97 16.50 5.86 17.04
CA ASP A 97 15.32 6.63 16.66
C ASP A 97 15.36 7.06 15.19
N GLU A 98 16.55 7.40 14.67
CA GLU A 98 16.76 7.68 13.25
C GLU A 98 16.47 6.43 12.40
N VAL A 99 16.94 5.26 12.84
CA VAL A 99 16.68 3.99 12.15
C VAL A 99 15.19 3.66 12.15
N LEU A 100 14.50 3.88 13.28
CA LEU A 100 13.06 3.68 13.37
C LEU A 100 12.29 4.64 12.46
N TYR A 101 12.70 5.90 12.38
CA TYR A 101 12.10 6.88 11.49
C TYR A 101 12.28 6.49 10.01
N GLU A 102 13.49 6.08 9.60
CA GLU A 102 13.75 5.61 8.23
C GLU A 102 12.85 4.43 7.85
N ILE A 103 12.64 3.48 8.77
CA ILE A 103 11.78 2.31 8.55
C ILE A 103 10.32 2.74 8.48
N SER A 104 9.87 3.58 9.40
CA SER A 104 8.50 4.10 9.45
C SER A 104 8.14 4.87 8.19
N MET A 105 9.04 5.70 7.66
CA MET A 105 8.87 6.42 6.40
C MET A 105 8.73 5.49 5.18
N LYS A 106 9.53 4.41 5.13
CA LYS A 106 9.43 3.40 4.05
C LYS A 106 8.10 2.64 4.12
N GLU A 107 7.66 2.28 5.32
CA GLU A 107 6.38 1.60 5.51
C GLU A 107 5.19 2.52 5.20
N ASP A 108 5.22 3.79 5.63
CA ASP A 108 4.19 4.78 5.30
C ASP A 108 4.03 4.95 3.79
N GLN A 109 5.13 5.00 3.05
CA GLN A 109 5.08 5.10 1.59
C GLN A 109 4.42 3.87 0.94
N MET A 110 4.76 2.65 1.38
CA MET A 110 4.11 1.43 0.89
C MET A 110 2.62 1.41 1.23
N LEU A 111 2.26 1.80 2.46
CA LEU A 111 0.87 1.89 2.91
C LEU A 111 0.08 2.91 2.10
N TYR A 112 0.67 4.06 1.79
CA TYR A 112 0.06 5.09 0.98
C TYR A 112 -0.22 4.61 -0.45
N GLU A 113 0.77 3.96 -1.09
CA GLU A 113 0.60 3.40 -2.45
C GLU A 113 -0.50 2.34 -2.48
N GLU A 114 -0.52 1.43 -1.52
CA GLU A 114 -1.57 0.42 -1.40
C GLU A 114 -2.95 1.05 -1.15
N PHE A 115 -3.01 2.06 -0.27
CA PHE A 115 -4.25 2.78 0.02
C PHE A 115 -4.80 3.45 -1.24
N VAL A 116 -3.97 4.16 -2.01
CA VAL A 116 -4.40 4.83 -3.25
C VAL A 116 -4.92 3.81 -4.27
N GLN A 117 -4.23 2.68 -4.43
CA GLN A 117 -4.70 1.61 -5.32
C GLN A 117 -6.07 1.06 -4.90
N ARG A 118 -6.24 0.75 -3.61
CA ARG A 118 -7.50 0.24 -3.05
C ARG A 118 -8.61 1.28 -3.12
N LEU A 119 -8.32 2.54 -2.85
CA LEU A 119 -9.27 3.64 -2.94
C LEU A 119 -9.74 3.83 -4.38
N ASN A 120 -8.82 3.86 -5.35
CA ASN A 120 -9.17 3.98 -6.77
C ASN A 120 -10.04 2.82 -7.25
N PHE A 121 -9.76 1.60 -6.78
CA PHE A 121 -10.63 0.45 -7.04
C PHE A 121 -12.02 0.63 -6.42
N ASN A 122 -12.10 1.08 -5.17
CA ASN A 122 -13.36 1.32 -4.48
C ASN A 122 -14.18 2.42 -5.15
N LYS A 123 -13.56 3.51 -5.61
CA LYS A 123 -14.23 4.57 -6.40
C LYS A 123 -14.91 3.99 -7.64
N LYS A 124 -14.18 3.18 -8.42
CA LYS A 124 -14.74 2.49 -9.60
C LYS A 124 -15.85 1.49 -9.24
N LYS A 125 -15.75 0.85 -8.07
CA LYS A 125 -16.80 -0.05 -7.56
C LYS A 125 -18.08 0.73 -7.23
N VAL A 126 -17.96 1.87 -6.54
CA VAL A 126 -19.10 2.75 -6.19
C VAL A 126 -19.73 3.34 -7.44
N ALA A 127 -18.92 3.73 -8.43
CA ALA A 127 -19.39 4.19 -9.75
C ALA A 127 -20.08 3.08 -10.58
N GLY A 128 -20.06 1.82 -10.14
CA GLY A 128 -20.68 0.70 -10.86
C GLY A 128 -19.90 0.21 -12.08
N GLU A 129 -18.69 0.74 -12.34
CA GLU A 129 -17.82 0.30 -13.44
C GLU A 129 -17.32 -1.13 -13.22
N ILE A 130 -17.09 -1.50 -11.96
CA ILE A 130 -16.64 -2.84 -11.58
C ILE A 130 -17.83 -3.77 -11.54
N LYS A 131 -17.99 -4.55 -12.61
CA LYS A 131 -19.08 -5.50 -12.74
C LYS A 131 -18.79 -6.79 -11.96
N CYS A 132 -19.55 -7.04 -10.90
CA CYS A 132 -19.40 -8.22 -10.04
C CYS A 132 -20.05 -9.50 -10.63
N HIS A 133 -20.87 -9.38 -11.68
CA HIS A 133 -21.63 -10.51 -12.19
C HIS A 133 -20.75 -11.52 -12.96
N LYS A 134 -21.06 -12.82 -12.84
CA LYS A 134 -20.32 -13.88 -13.53
C LYS A 134 -20.27 -13.69 -15.05
N TYR A 135 -21.36 -13.20 -15.68
CA TYR A 135 -21.44 -13.01 -17.13
C TYR A 135 -20.83 -11.67 -17.61
N SER A 136 -20.55 -10.73 -16.71
CA SER A 136 -19.85 -9.49 -17.06
C SER A 136 -18.32 -9.63 -17.09
N ARG A 137 -17.80 -10.79 -16.67
CA ARG A 137 -16.41 -11.22 -16.88
C ARG A 137 -16.19 -11.49 -18.37
N ARG A 138 -16.16 -10.41 -19.16
CA ARG A 138 -15.75 -10.49 -20.56
C ARG A 138 -14.26 -10.79 -20.60
N ARG A 139 -13.88 -11.70 -21.49
CA ARG A 139 -12.49 -11.92 -21.84
C ARG A 139 -11.89 -10.56 -22.26
N PRO A 140 -10.73 -10.14 -21.71
CA PRO A 140 -10.02 -8.97 -22.24
C PRO A 140 -9.81 -9.14 -23.74
N PRO A 141 -9.77 -8.07 -24.55
CA PRO A 141 -9.49 -8.21 -25.99
C PRO A 141 -8.18 -8.96 -26.26
N GLU A 142 -7.22 -8.85 -25.34
CA GLU A 142 -5.92 -9.55 -25.36
C GLU A 142 -6.00 -11.04 -24.94
N GLY A 143 -7.16 -11.52 -24.47
CA GLY A 143 -7.38 -12.91 -24.06
C GLY A 143 -7.11 -13.17 -22.57
N TRP A 144 -7.11 -14.45 -22.18
CA TRP A 144 -6.66 -14.88 -20.86
C TRP A 144 -5.20 -15.31 -20.98
N SER A 145 -4.32 -14.74 -20.18
CA SER A 145 -2.97 -15.25 -19.99
C SER A 145 -3.02 -16.49 -19.09
N PHE A 146 -2.57 -17.65 -19.60
CA PHE A 146 -2.36 -18.81 -18.76
C PHE A 146 -1.03 -18.67 -18.01
N THR A 147 -1.09 -18.66 -16.68
CA THR A 147 0.10 -18.86 -15.86
C THR A 147 0.46 -20.34 -15.87
N VAL A 148 1.61 -20.66 -16.46
CA VAL A 148 2.16 -22.01 -16.54
C VAL A 148 3.26 -22.14 -15.49
N GLU A 149 3.26 -23.27 -14.79
CA GLU A 149 4.30 -23.64 -13.83
C GLU A 149 5.32 -24.54 -14.53
N LYS A 150 6.59 -24.11 -14.62
CA LYS A 150 7.65 -24.96 -15.16
C LYS A 150 7.91 -26.13 -14.22
N LEU A 151 7.70 -27.36 -14.70
CA LEU A 151 8.08 -28.56 -13.96
C LEU A 151 9.60 -28.61 -13.76
N GLY A 152 10.04 -29.07 -12.59
CA GLY A 152 11.46 -29.24 -12.28
C GLY A 152 12.10 -30.37 -13.10
N THR A 153 13.42 -30.55 -12.95
CA THR A 153 14.24 -31.53 -13.69
C THR A 153 13.78 -33.00 -13.57
N LYS A 154 12.94 -33.32 -12.58
CA LYS A 154 12.35 -34.66 -12.39
C LYS A 154 10.87 -34.76 -12.79
N GLY A 155 10.34 -33.78 -13.52
CA GLY A 155 8.92 -33.74 -13.90
C GLY A 155 7.95 -33.58 -12.71
N LYS A 156 8.46 -33.26 -11.53
CA LYS A 156 7.69 -33.04 -10.30
C LYS A 156 7.67 -31.56 -9.95
N ARG A 157 6.58 -31.10 -9.34
CA ARG A 157 6.57 -29.80 -8.63
C ARG A 157 7.56 -29.92 -7.47
N GLY A 158 8.54 -29.02 -7.42
CA GLY A 158 9.47 -28.97 -6.28
C GLY A 158 8.71 -28.68 -4.98
N ALA A 159 9.33 -28.97 -3.83
CA ALA A 159 8.72 -28.76 -2.51
C ALA A 159 8.29 -27.30 -2.22
N CYS A 160 8.72 -26.33 -3.03
CA CYS A 160 8.37 -24.91 -2.92
C CYS A 160 7.56 -24.37 -4.11
N GLY A 161 7.00 -25.24 -4.96
CA GLY A 161 6.37 -24.81 -6.22
C GLY A 161 7.39 -24.50 -7.31
N GLY A 162 7.00 -24.69 -8.57
CA GLY A 162 7.81 -24.42 -9.75
C GLY A 162 7.72 -22.96 -10.21
N TRP A 163 8.64 -22.58 -11.10
CA TRP A 163 8.70 -21.24 -11.68
C TRP A 163 7.43 -20.94 -12.49
N LYS A 164 6.60 -20.02 -12.00
CA LYS A 164 5.38 -19.57 -12.67
C LYS A 164 5.66 -18.40 -13.62
N PHE A 165 5.17 -18.48 -14.84
CA PHE A 165 5.25 -17.42 -15.84
C PHE A 165 4.00 -17.45 -16.72
N VAL A 166 3.70 -16.33 -17.39
CA VAL A 166 2.63 -16.28 -18.39
C VAL A 166 3.12 -16.84 -19.72
N SER A 167 2.48 -17.89 -20.24
CA SER A 167 2.76 -18.43 -21.58
C SER A 167 2.02 -17.66 -22.65
N LEU A 168 2.70 -17.35 -23.76
CA LEU A 168 2.08 -16.84 -24.98
C LEU A 168 1.33 -17.97 -25.72
N PRO A 169 0.40 -17.62 -26.64
CA PRO A 169 -0.34 -18.61 -27.44
C PRO A 169 0.56 -19.59 -28.21
N ASP A 170 1.76 -19.15 -28.61
CA ASP A 170 2.75 -19.95 -29.33
C ASP A 170 3.54 -20.92 -28.42
N GLY A 171 3.19 -21.00 -27.13
CA GLY A 171 3.89 -21.82 -26.14
C GLY A 171 5.23 -21.23 -25.68
N SER A 172 5.66 -20.11 -26.26
CA SER A 172 6.83 -19.35 -25.82
C SER A 172 6.53 -18.57 -24.54
N SER A 173 7.57 -18.31 -23.75
CA SER A 173 7.48 -17.50 -22.53
C SER A 173 7.98 -16.09 -22.80
N ARG A 174 7.20 -15.07 -22.42
CA ARG A 174 7.73 -13.70 -22.36
C ARG A 174 8.70 -13.53 -21.19
N ALA A 175 9.52 -12.48 -21.22
CA ALA A 175 10.33 -12.11 -20.07
C ALA A 175 9.44 -11.84 -18.84
N LEU A 176 9.93 -12.24 -17.66
CA LEU A 176 9.21 -12.04 -16.41
C LEU A 176 8.98 -10.55 -16.15
N ASN A 177 7.75 -10.19 -15.82
CA ASN A 177 7.42 -8.86 -15.33
C ASN A 177 7.98 -8.66 -13.91
N GLU A 178 8.07 -7.42 -13.43
CA GLU A 178 8.65 -7.10 -12.11
C GLU A 178 7.94 -7.84 -10.97
N MET A 179 6.62 -7.95 -11.04
CA MET A 179 5.80 -8.73 -10.10
C MET A 179 6.13 -10.24 -10.16
N GLU A 180 6.30 -10.81 -11.35
CA GLU A 180 6.64 -12.22 -11.52
C GLU A 180 8.07 -12.52 -11.04
N LYS A 181 9.02 -11.61 -11.29
CA LYS A 181 10.38 -11.67 -10.73
C LYS A 181 10.35 -11.65 -9.20
N MET A 182 9.46 -10.86 -8.60
CA MET A 182 9.27 -10.80 -7.15
C MET A 182 8.72 -12.13 -6.60
N TYR A 183 7.73 -12.74 -7.25
CA TYR A 183 7.23 -14.07 -6.86
C TYR A 183 8.31 -15.17 -6.95
N VAL A 184 9.08 -15.19 -8.04
CA VAL A 184 10.20 -16.15 -8.21
C VAL A 184 11.26 -15.99 -7.12
N LYS A 185 11.56 -14.75 -6.70
CA LYS A 185 12.49 -14.49 -5.58
C LYS A 185 11.96 -15.02 -4.24
N ARG A 186 10.65 -14.99 -4.01
CA ARG A 186 10.01 -15.52 -2.79
C ARG A 186 9.96 -17.05 -2.77
N GLU A 187 9.78 -17.69 -3.93
CA GLU A 187 9.72 -19.16 -4.04
C GLU A 187 11.09 -19.84 -3.88
N LYS A 188 12.20 -19.12 -4.11
CA LYS A 188 13.55 -19.68 -3.88
C LYS A 188 13.77 -19.95 -2.38
N PRO A 189 13.91 -21.22 -1.94
CA PRO A 189 14.14 -21.52 -0.54
C PRO A 189 15.46 -20.89 -0.09
N LYS A 190 15.38 -19.96 0.87
CA LYS A 190 16.56 -19.48 1.58
C LYS A 190 16.96 -20.56 2.57
N PHE A 191 17.92 -21.40 2.17
CA PHE A 191 18.53 -22.35 3.10
C PHE A 191 19.08 -21.59 4.30
N ARG A 192 18.57 -21.87 5.49
CA ARG A 192 19.19 -21.40 6.73
C ARG A 192 20.60 -21.97 6.75
N ARG A 193 21.60 -21.11 6.99
CA ARG A 193 22.98 -21.58 7.21
C ARG A 193 22.92 -22.57 8.36
N ARG A 194 23.42 -23.79 8.14
CA ARG A 194 23.61 -24.74 9.25
C ARG A 194 24.55 -24.08 10.23
N ILE A 195 24.08 -23.87 11.45
CA ILE A 195 24.96 -23.56 12.57
C ILE A 195 25.71 -24.87 12.81
N LEU A 196 26.94 -24.95 12.29
CA LEU A 196 27.83 -26.04 12.65
C LEU A 196 28.21 -25.80 14.12
N PRO A 197 28.06 -26.81 15.01
CA PRO A 197 28.59 -26.68 16.36
C PRO A 197 30.11 -26.44 16.25
N PRO A 198 30.67 -25.50 17.02
CA PRO A 198 32.04 -25.05 16.84
C PRO A 198 33.11 -26.11 17.17
N PHE A 199 32.77 -27.30 17.69
CA PHE A 199 33.75 -28.32 18.04
C PHE A 199 33.23 -29.75 17.81
N LYS A 200 34.13 -30.60 17.31
CA LYS A 200 34.08 -32.07 17.34
C LYS A 200 35.37 -32.55 17.98
#